data_AF-A0A3Q0RGU9-F1
#
_entry.id   AF-A0A3Q0RGU9-F1
#
_cell.length_a   1.000
_cell.length_b   1.000
_cell.length_c   1.000
_cell.angle_alpha   90.00
_cell.angle_beta   90.00
_cell.angle_gamma   90.00
#
_symmetry.space_group_name_H-M   'P 1'
#
loop_
_entity.id
_entity.type
_entity.pdbx_description
1 polymer ?
#
loop_
_entity_poly.entity_id
_entity_poly.type
_entity_poly.pdbx_seq_one_letter_code
_entity_poly.pdbx_strand_id
1 'polypeptide(L)'
;MRQFPQLQNLSTNIASCTTSCISGTISGGVLTWEQVSRLNEVLTEVVPVHGRGNFPTLEVQLNDIVARVRSRLELSGIKVKDVRLNGSTASHVLVQDIDNAIALRLVFIMIKRGKK
;
A
#
# COMPACT_ATOMS: atom_id res chain seq x y z
N MET A 1 34.33 27.24 18.56
CA MET A 1 35.32 26.16 18.39
C MET A 1 34.85 24.95 19.16
N ARG A 2 34.90 23.78 18.48
CA ARG A 2 34.60 22.41 18.95
C ARG A 2 33.11 22.03 19.03
N GLN A 3 32.64 20.90 18.52
CA GLN A 3 33.16 19.91 17.56
C GLN A 3 31.96 18.99 17.26
N PHE A 4 31.61 18.78 15.98
CA PHE A 4 30.61 17.78 15.59
C PHE A 4 31.16 16.37 15.84
N PRO A 5 30.37 15.42 16.39
CA PRO A 5 30.80 14.04 16.49
C PRO A 5 30.83 13.36 15.12
N GLN A 6 31.92 12.63 14.90
CA GLN A 6 32.32 11.96 13.67
C GLN A 6 31.46 10.71 13.41
N LEU A 7 30.94 10.58 12.19
CA LEU A 7 30.49 9.32 11.61
C LEU A 7 31.72 8.45 11.32
N GLN A 8 31.80 7.26 11.92
CA GLN A 8 32.57 6.13 11.36
C GLN A 8 32.23 4.77 12.00
N ASN A 9 31.54 3.96 11.18
CA ASN A 9 31.70 2.52 10.93
C ASN A 9 31.63 1.49 12.08
N LEU A 10 30.62 0.60 11.99
CA LEU A 10 30.90 -0.84 12.00
C LEU A 10 29.86 -1.66 11.21
N SER A 11 30.34 -2.22 10.10
CA SER A 11 30.01 -3.49 9.44
C SER A 11 28.55 -3.86 9.12
N THR A 12 28.23 -3.67 7.83
CA THR A 12 27.78 -4.74 6.91
C THR A 12 26.89 -5.84 7.48
N ASN A 13 25.59 -5.62 7.43
CA ASN A 13 24.59 -6.68 7.21
C ASN A 13 23.65 -6.28 6.08
N ILE A 14 24.22 -5.88 4.93
CA ILE A 14 23.52 -6.04 3.66
C ILE A 14 23.68 -7.51 3.30
N ALA A 15 22.79 -8.34 3.84
CA ALA A 15 22.57 -9.66 3.30
C ALA A 15 22.09 -9.49 1.86
N SER A 16 23.06 -9.64 0.97
CA SER A 16 22.95 -9.89 -0.45
C SER A 16 21.67 -10.64 -0.80
N CYS A 17 20.69 -9.93 -1.36
CA CYS A 17 19.68 -10.55 -2.21
C CYS A 17 20.12 -10.33 -3.65
N THR A 18 21.24 -10.95 -4.05
CA THR A 18 21.59 -11.08 -5.45
C THR A 18 21.28 -12.49 -5.94
N THR A 19 20.59 -12.53 -7.08
CA THR A 19 20.60 -13.61 -8.08
C THR A 19 19.58 -14.75 -7.88
N SER A 20 18.41 -14.60 -8.52
CA SER A 20 18.14 -15.25 -9.81
C SER A 20 16.68 -15.01 -10.24
N CYS A 21 16.51 -14.21 -11.27
CA CYS A 21 15.39 -14.43 -12.18
C CYS A 21 15.65 -15.77 -12.89
N ILE A 22 14.76 -16.74 -12.68
CA ILE A 22 14.24 -17.76 -13.63
C ILE A 22 13.43 -18.76 -12.78
N SER A 23 12.15 -18.46 -12.62
CA SER A 23 11.05 -19.41 -12.53
C SER A 23 9.77 -18.60 -12.46
N GLY A 24 8.88 -18.81 -13.43
CA GLY A 24 7.59 -18.15 -13.55
C GLY A 24 6.59 -18.58 -12.48
N THR A 25 6.98 -18.53 -11.22
CA THR A 25 6.15 -18.72 -10.05
C THR A 25 6.04 -17.39 -9.32
N ILE A 26 4.81 -16.92 -9.10
CA ILE A 26 4.54 -15.77 -8.26
C ILE A 26 5.00 -16.16 -6.85
N SER A 27 6.16 -15.68 -6.42
CA SER A 27 6.64 -15.81 -5.04
C SER A 27 5.78 -14.89 -4.15
N GLY A 28 4.60 -15.39 -3.77
CA GLY A 28 3.75 -14.72 -2.79
C GLY A 28 4.29 -14.94 -1.39
N GLY A 29 4.76 -13.88 -0.73
CA GLY A 29 5.02 -13.88 0.71
C GLY A 29 3.71 -13.72 1.49
N VAL A 30 3.55 -14.48 2.57
CA VAL A 30 2.44 -14.29 3.53
C VAL A 30 2.88 -13.26 4.57
N LEU A 31 2.02 -12.30 4.88
CA LEU A 31 2.31 -11.27 5.89
C LEU A 31 2.35 -11.88 7.29
N THR A 32 3.28 -11.45 8.13
CA THR A 32 3.27 -11.77 9.57
C THR A 32 2.13 -11.03 10.28
N TRP A 33 1.81 -11.42 11.52
CA TRP A 33 0.78 -10.74 12.29
C TRP A 33 1.04 -9.25 12.46
N GLU A 34 2.27 -8.85 12.71
CA GLU A 34 2.68 -7.44 12.88
C GLU A 34 2.49 -6.65 11.59
N GLN A 35 2.72 -7.28 10.43
CA GLN A 35 2.45 -6.68 9.13
C GLN A 35 0.94 -6.59 8.85
N VAL A 36 0.16 -7.60 9.24
CA VAL A 36 -1.32 -7.57 9.15
C VAL A 36 -1.91 -6.48 10.05
N SER A 37 -1.39 -6.30 11.26
CA SER A 37 -1.83 -5.23 12.18
C SER A 37 -1.59 -3.85 11.56
N ARG A 38 -0.39 -3.61 11.02
CA ARG A 38 -0.07 -2.35 10.32
C ARG A 38 -0.93 -2.13 9.09
N LEU A 39 -1.20 -3.19 8.32
CA LEU A 39 -2.15 -3.11 7.21
C LEU A 39 -3.54 -2.71 7.68
N ASN A 40 -4.02 -3.28 8.78
CA ASN A 40 -5.32 -2.94 9.35
C ASN A 40 -5.37 -1.48 9.81
N GLU A 41 -4.33 -0.98 10.48
CA GLU A 41 -4.20 0.43 10.85
C GLU A 41 -4.34 1.32 9.62
N VAL A 42 -3.57 1.07 8.56
CA VAL A 42 -3.67 1.81 7.29
C VAL A 42 -5.08 1.76 6.68
N LEU A 43 -5.76 0.60 6.73
CA LEU A 43 -7.08 0.43 6.12
C LEU A 43 -8.20 1.12 6.90
N THR A 44 -8.03 1.28 8.21
CA THR A 44 -9.02 1.82 9.15
C THR A 44 -8.72 3.26 9.58
N GLU A 45 -7.53 3.77 9.25
CA GLU A 45 -7.17 5.17 9.46
C GLU A 45 -8.16 6.09 8.73
N VAL A 46 -8.62 7.12 9.45
CA VAL A 46 -9.48 8.16 8.88
C VAL A 46 -8.60 9.19 8.20
N VAL A 47 -8.69 9.26 6.87
CA VAL A 47 -7.90 10.16 6.03
C VAL A 47 -8.79 11.29 5.52
N PRO A 48 -8.37 12.56 5.65
CA PRO A 48 -9.13 13.69 5.14
C PRO A 48 -9.00 13.82 3.62
N VAL A 49 -10.12 13.90 2.92
CA VAL A 49 -10.20 14.27 1.50
C VAL A 49 -10.71 15.69 1.39
N HIS A 50 -9.80 16.60 1.08
CA HIS A 50 -10.10 18.03 0.98
C HIS A 50 -10.93 18.34 -0.27
N GLY A 51 -12.10 18.93 -0.06
CA GLY A 51 -12.91 19.47 -1.15
C GLY A 51 -12.21 20.66 -1.80
N ARG A 52 -12.31 20.76 -3.13
CA ARG A 52 -11.80 21.95 -3.86
C ARG A 52 -12.84 23.08 -3.80
N GLY A 53 -12.45 24.28 -3.36
CA GLY A 53 -13.37 25.42 -3.25
C GLY A 53 -14.19 25.35 -1.97
N ASN A 54 -15.52 25.49 -2.05
CA ASN A 54 -16.42 25.49 -0.88
C ASN A 54 -17.00 24.11 -0.54
N PHE A 55 -16.48 23.03 -1.15
CA PHE A 55 -16.88 21.68 -0.77
C PHE A 55 -16.23 21.29 0.57
N PRO A 56 -16.96 20.62 1.46
CA PRO A 56 -16.42 20.23 2.76
C PRO A 56 -15.29 19.20 2.61
N THR A 57 -14.41 19.16 3.61
CA THR A 57 -13.49 18.03 3.79
C THR A 57 -14.29 16.79 4.19
N LEU A 58 -14.03 15.66 3.53
CA LEU A 58 -14.61 14.38 3.89
C LEU A 58 -13.64 13.59 4.76
N GLU A 59 -14.15 12.94 5.79
CA GLU A 59 -13.42 11.96 6.59
C GLU A 59 -13.74 10.57 6.04
N VAL A 60 -12.72 9.87 5.53
CA VAL A 60 -12.91 8.59 4.85
C VAL A 60 -11.89 7.56 5.30
N GLN A 61 -12.30 6.30 5.36
CA GLN A 61 -11.40 5.17 5.55
C GLN A 61 -11.18 4.43 4.22
N LEU A 62 -9.99 3.84 4.04
CA LEU A 62 -9.68 3.11 2.80
C LEU A 62 -10.54 1.86 2.63
N ASN A 63 -10.83 1.14 3.72
CA ASN A 63 -11.70 -0.04 3.69
C ASN A 63 -13.10 0.28 3.13
N ASP A 64 -13.68 1.43 3.50
CA ASP A 64 -14.99 1.89 3.06
C ASP A 64 -14.98 2.25 1.59
N ILE A 65 -13.91 2.93 1.13
CA ILE A 65 -13.71 3.24 -0.29
C ILE A 65 -13.63 1.93 -1.09
N VAL A 66 -12.83 0.95 -0.64
CA VAL A 66 -12.68 -0.34 -1.32
C VAL A 66 -14.02 -1.07 -1.41
N ALA A 67 -14.75 -1.17 -0.29
CA ALA A 67 -16.04 -1.84 -0.24
C ALA A 67 -17.06 -1.16 -1.17
N ARG A 68 -17.14 0.18 -1.13
CA ARG A 68 -18.09 0.96 -1.92
C ARG A 68 -17.78 0.88 -3.42
N VAL A 69 -16.52 1.09 -3.81
CA VAL A 69 -16.11 1.04 -5.22
C VAL A 69 -16.32 -0.37 -5.78
N ARG A 70 -15.91 -1.42 -5.05
CA ARG A 70 -16.14 -2.80 -5.48
C ARG A 70 -17.62 -3.09 -5.69
N SER A 71 -18.46 -2.76 -4.71
CA SER A 71 -19.91 -2.98 -4.79
C SER A 71 -20.51 -2.28 -6.02
N ARG A 72 -20.13 -1.03 -6.30
CA ARG A 72 -20.67 -0.27 -7.43
C ARG A 72 -20.18 -0.81 -8.79
N LEU A 73 -18.93 -1.27 -8.88
CA LEU A 73 -18.42 -1.94 -10.08
C LEU A 73 -19.17 -3.25 -10.36
N GLU A 74 -19.36 -4.09 -9.34
CA GLU A 74 -20.06 -5.36 -9.47
C GLU A 74 -21.54 -5.18 -9.83
N LEU A 75 -22.23 -4.20 -9.22
CA LEU A 75 -23.60 -3.81 -9.59
C LEU A 75 -23.70 -3.31 -11.04
N SER A 76 -22.62 -2.72 -11.57
CA SER A 76 -22.55 -2.28 -12.97
C SER A 76 -22.17 -3.41 -13.94
N GLY A 77 -22.12 -4.65 -13.47
CA GLY A 77 -21.76 -5.83 -14.26
C GLY A 77 -20.26 -6.00 -14.53
N ILE A 78 -19.41 -5.24 -13.83
CA ILE A 78 -17.95 -5.33 -13.93
C ILE A 78 -17.44 -6.21 -12.79
N LYS A 79 -16.98 -7.42 -13.10
CA LYS A 79 -16.41 -8.31 -12.09
C LYS A 79 -15.03 -7.81 -11.66
N VAL A 80 -14.86 -7.55 -10.36
CA VAL A 80 -13.56 -7.25 -9.73
C VAL A 80 -12.92 -8.58 -9.34
N LYS A 81 -11.73 -8.86 -9.88
CA LYS A 81 -10.94 -10.07 -9.55
C LYS A 81 -10.22 -9.92 -8.22
N ASP A 82 -9.59 -8.77 -8.02
CA ASP A 82 -8.71 -8.51 -6.87
C ASP A 82 -8.56 -7.00 -6.64
N VAL A 83 -8.24 -6.60 -5.40
CA VAL A 83 -7.93 -5.22 -5.03
C VAL A 83 -6.59 -5.20 -4.30
N ARG A 84 -5.66 -4.38 -4.76
CA ARG A 84 -4.29 -4.36 -4.25
C ARG A 84 -3.90 -2.99 -3.73
N LEU A 85 -3.29 -2.95 -2.57
CA LEU A 85 -2.56 -1.80 -2.06
C LEU A 85 -1.16 -1.78 -2.70
N ASN A 86 -0.76 -0.64 -3.23
CA ASN A 86 0.53 -0.43 -3.89
C ASN A 86 1.19 0.86 -3.40
N GLY A 87 2.40 1.14 -3.90
CA GLY A 87 3.15 2.36 -3.59
C GLY A 87 3.86 2.30 -2.24
N SER A 88 4.30 3.45 -1.74
CA SER A 88 5.05 3.54 -0.48
C SER A 88 4.26 3.00 0.72
N THR A 89 2.93 3.03 0.67
CA THR A 89 2.06 2.41 1.70
C THR A 89 2.31 0.91 1.84
N ALA A 90 2.44 0.18 0.73
CA ALA A 90 2.68 -1.26 0.77
C ALA A 90 4.06 -1.57 1.38
N SER A 91 5.07 -0.75 1.06
CA SER A 91 6.40 -0.85 1.68
C SER A 91 6.36 -0.56 3.19
N HIS A 92 5.61 0.46 3.63
CA HIS A 92 5.43 0.80 5.05
C HIS A 92 4.78 -0.34 5.86
N VAL A 93 3.84 -1.07 5.25
CA VAL A 93 3.24 -2.27 5.86
C VAL A 93 4.28 -3.37 6.05
N LEU A 94 5.24 -3.52 5.13
CA LEU A 94 6.27 -4.57 5.21
C LEU A 94 7.38 -4.19 6.20
N VAL A 95 7.90 -2.97 6.10
CA VAL A 95 9.01 -2.42 6.88
C VAL A 95 8.52 -1.13 7.53
N GLN A 96 8.56 -1.07 8.85
CA GLN A 96 8.07 0.09 9.58
C GLN A 96 9.02 1.25 9.32
N ASP A 97 8.54 2.24 8.57
CA ASP A 97 9.30 3.43 8.22
C ASP A 97 8.53 4.65 8.75
N ILE A 98 9.17 5.44 9.60
CA ILE A 98 8.46 6.28 10.58
C ILE A 98 8.08 7.67 10.03
N ASP A 99 8.69 8.17 8.95
CA ASP A 99 8.64 9.62 8.69
C ASP A 99 8.47 10.04 7.21
N ASN A 100 7.52 9.47 6.46
CA ASN A 100 7.29 9.88 5.07
C ASN A 100 5.80 10.07 4.77
N ALA A 101 5.47 11.09 3.96
CA ALA A 101 4.14 11.22 3.38
C ALA A 101 3.80 9.95 2.58
N ILE A 102 2.83 9.19 3.06
CA ILE A 102 2.48 7.89 2.48
C ILE A 102 1.48 8.11 1.35
N ALA A 103 1.85 7.72 0.13
CA ALA A 103 0.96 7.79 -1.02
C ALA A 103 0.06 6.54 -1.06
N LEU A 104 -1.22 6.73 -0.71
CA LEU A 104 -2.23 5.68 -0.75
C LEU A 104 -2.62 5.36 -2.20
N ARG A 105 -2.26 4.17 -2.68
CA ARG A 105 -2.55 3.73 -4.05
C ARG A 105 -3.28 2.40 -4.07
N LEU A 106 -4.56 2.43 -4.44
CA LEU A 106 -5.38 1.25 -4.68
C LEU A 106 -5.40 0.87 -6.16
N VAL A 107 -5.35 -0.42 -6.45
CA VAL A 107 -5.47 -0.96 -7.82
C VAL A 107 -6.59 -2.00 -7.85
N PHE A 108 -7.63 -1.73 -8.63
CA PHE A 108 -8.74 -2.66 -8.90
C PHE A 108 -8.45 -3.45 -10.17
N ILE A 109 -8.25 -4.76 -10.01
CA ILE A 109 -8.06 -5.67 -11.15
C ILE A 109 -9.45 -6.13 -11.61
N MET A 110 -9.91 -5.59 -12.74
CA MET A 110 -11.23 -5.88 -13.29
C MET A 110 -11.15 -6.89 -14.43
N ILE A 111 -12.18 -7.72 -14.59
CA ILE A 111 -12.31 -8.64 -15.71
C ILE A 111 -13.07 -7.93 -16.83
N LYS A 112 -12.37 -7.65 -17.94
CA LYS A 112 -12.99 -7.10 -19.14
C LYS A 112 -13.80 -8.20 -19.83
N ARG A 113 -15.11 -7.99 -20.03
CA ARG A 113 -15.90 -8.88 -20.90
C ARG A 113 -15.39 -8.74 -22.34
N GLY A 114 -15.14 -9.88 -22.99
CA GLY A 114 -14.76 -9.90 -24.40
C GLY A 114 -15.85 -9.29 -25.28
N LYS A 115 -15.46 -8.54 -26.32
CA LYS A 115 -16.40 -8.20 -27.40
C LYS A 115 -16.74 -9.51 -28.11
N LYS A 116 -18.03 -9.82 -28.22
CA LYS A 116 -18.52 -10.83 -29.15
C LYS A 116 -18.33 -10.33 -30.58
#